data_AF-A0A817MTK7-F1
#
_entry.id   AF-A0A817MTK7-F1
#
_cell.length_a   1.000
_cell.length_b   1.000
_cell.length_c   1.000
_cell.angle_alpha   90.00
_cell.angle_beta   90.00
_cell.angle_gamma   90.00
#
_symmetry.space_group_name_H-M   'P 1'
#
loop_
_entity.id
_entity.type
_entity.pdbx_description
1 polymer ?
#
loop_
_entity_poly.entity_id
_entity_poly.type
_entity_poly.pdbx_seq_one_letter_code
_entity_poly.pdbx_strand_id
1 'polypeptide(L)'
;MASNKVILNVGGEKYTTSIDTLTAREQGTFFTDLFARQWQLERDPKDDSIFIDRNGKLFAHILEYLRTGVISNSVKSDESLRQSLVIESDFYRLPKLQNLLAKPTFAGSTLLESYEHKQKLNEFYGNPDQQWELIYKATRDGFSTEAFHKKCDKKGSTMTIIQSAKKFIFGGYTSVPWSSDCGPKKDTQAFLFTLTNPHNIPPTKYPINPAKTLNAVYHFYAHGPNFGDNADIYDY
;
A
#
# COMPACT_ATOMS: atom_id res chain seq x y z
N MET A 1 32.65 -26.88 -12.84
CA MET A 1 31.64 -25.80 -12.80
C MET A 1 31.73 -25.18 -11.42
N ALA A 2 31.99 -23.87 -11.31
CA ALA A 2 32.14 -23.21 -10.02
C ALA A 2 30.83 -23.36 -9.22
N SER A 3 30.94 -23.80 -7.97
CA SER A 3 29.80 -23.93 -7.07
C SER A 3 29.13 -22.56 -6.91
N ASN A 4 27.89 -22.41 -7.37
CA ASN A 4 27.11 -21.18 -7.19
C ASN A 4 26.65 -20.96 -5.74
N LYS A 5 27.21 -21.72 -4.79
CA LYS A 5 26.89 -21.64 -3.36
C LYS A 5 27.71 -20.57 -2.69
N VAL A 6 27.12 -19.93 -1.69
CA VAL A 6 27.75 -18.94 -0.83
C VAL A 6 27.31 -19.15 0.61
N ILE A 7 28.21 -18.86 1.54
CA ILE A 7 27.94 -18.83 2.97
C ILE A 7 27.87 -17.37 3.41
N LEU A 8 26.76 -16.98 4.04
CA LEU A 8 26.59 -15.67 4.65
C LEU A 8 26.62 -15.83 6.17
N ASN A 9 27.39 -15.00 6.86
CA ASN A 9 27.35 -14.86 8.31
C ASN A 9 26.62 -13.55 8.63
N VAL A 10 25.36 -13.64 9.04
CA VAL A 10 24.49 -12.48 9.29
C VAL A 10 24.34 -12.28 10.79
N GLY A 11 25.10 -11.36 11.36
CA GLY A 11 25.10 -11.08 12.80
C GLY A 11 25.40 -12.30 13.68
N GLY A 12 26.19 -13.26 13.18
CA GLY A 12 26.54 -14.51 13.86
C GLY A 12 25.78 -15.74 13.38
N GLU A 13 24.66 -15.58 12.66
CA GLU A 13 23.87 -16.69 12.11
C GLU A 13 24.38 -17.06 10.71
N LYS A 14 24.72 -18.34 10.48
CA LYS A 14 25.25 -18.81 9.20
C LYS A 14 24.17 -19.35 8.28
N TYR A 15 24.14 -18.85 7.06
CA TYR A 15 23.23 -19.28 6.00
C TYR A 15 24.00 -19.77 4.80
N THR A 16 23.68 -20.97 4.33
CA THR A 16 24.15 -21.48 3.03
C THR A 16 23.05 -21.33 1.99
N THR A 17 23.35 -20.69 0.87
CA THR A 17 22.41 -20.47 -0.23
C THR A 17 23.16 -20.38 -1.57
N SER A 18 22.47 -20.03 -2.67
CA SER A 18 23.10 -19.75 -3.95
C SER A 18 23.11 -18.26 -4.30
N ILE A 19 24.06 -17.81 -5.12
CA ILE A 19 24.08 -16.43 -5.63
C ILE A 19 22.80 -16.17 -6.43
N ASP A 20 22.33 -17.12 -7.24
CA ASP A 20 21.08 -16.98 -8.01
C ASP A 20 19.89 -16.70 -7.09
N THR A 21 19.79 -17.39 -5.95
CA THR A 21 18.73 -17.12 -4.97
C THR A 21 18.75 -15.67 -4.49
N LEU A 22 19.95 -15.12 -4.27
CA LEU A 22 20.13 -13.77 -3.74
C LEU A 22 19.92 -12.68 -4.81
N THR A 23 20.12 -13.00 -6.10
CA THR A 23 20.16 -11.99 -7.19
C THR A 23 19.05 -12.11 -8.22
N ALA A 24 18.33 -13.24 -8.32
CA ALA A 24 17.38 -13.46 -9.42
C ALA A 24 16.04 -12.71 -9.26
N ARG A 25 15.59 -12.45 -8.02
CA ARG A 25 14.21 -12.01 -7.76
C ARG A 25 13.97 -10.52 -8.03
N GLU A 26 14.95 -9.70 -7.66
CA GLU A 26 14.91 -8.25 -7.72
C GLU A 26 16.29 -7.74 -8.13
N GLN A 27 16.30 -6.73 -9.01
CA GLN A 27 17.53 -6.08 -9.49
C GLN A 27 17.76 -4.76 -8.75
N GLY A 28 19.02 -4.32 -8.64
CA GLY A 28 19.38 -3.09 -7.92
C GLY A 28 19.28 -3.21 -6.39
N THR A 29 19.30 -4.43 -5.87
CA THR A 29 19.24 -4.74 -4.43
C THR A 29 20.64 -4.71 -3.81
N PHE A 30 20.70 -4.80 -2.48
CA PHE A 30 21.96 -5.03 -1.76
C PHE A 30 22.73 -6.22 -2.33
N PHE A 31 22.07 -7.34 -2.58
CA PHE A 31 22.72 -8.57 -3.02
C PHE A 31 23.21 -8.50 -4.46
N THR A 32 22.45 -7.89 -5.36
CA THR A 32 22.93 -7.72 -6.75
C THR A 32 24.16 -6.85 -6.78
N ASP A 33 24.24 -5.81 -5.96
CA ASP A 33 25.43 -4.97 -5.87
C ASP A 33 26.60 -5.70 -5.20
N LEU A 34 26.30 -6.46 -4.13
CA LEU A 34 27.29 -7.28 -3.42
C LEU A 34 27.99 -8.24 -4.40
N PHE A 35 27.21 -8.99 -5.19
CA PHE A 35 27.75 -10.00 -6.09
C PHE A 35 28.13 -9.49 -7.48
N ALA A 36 27.68 -8.31 -7.92
CA ALA A 36 28.20 -7.68 -9.13
C ALA A 36 29.66 -7.25 -8.97
N ARG A 37 30.10 -6.95 -7.75
CA ARG A 37 31.43 -6.42 -7.49
C ARG A 37 32.55 -7.47 -7.43
N GLN A 38 32.24 -8.77 -7.30
CA GLN A 38 33.08 -10.00 -7.25
C GLN A 38 34.53 -9.99 -6.65
N TRP A 39 35.23 -8.86 -6.50
CA TRP A 39 36.68 -8.74 -6.31
C TRP A 39 37.07 -7.92 -5.06
N GLN A 40 36.11 -7.53 -4.21
CA GLN A 40 36.37 -6.79 -2.96
C GLN A 40 35.57 -7.28 -1.74
N LEU A 41 34.92 -8.45 -1.85
CA LEU A 41 34.19 -9.01 -0.72
C LEU A 41 35.19 -9.65 0.24
N GLU A 42 35.43 -9.01 1.38
CA GLU A 42 36.16 -9.64 2.47
C GLU A 42 35.40 -10.89 2.92
N ARG A 43 36.11 -12.02 2.90
CA ARG A 43 35.59 -13.32 3.34
C ARG A 43 36.35 -13.75 4.58
N ASP A 44 35.66 -14.45 5.47
CA ASP A 44 36.29 -15.04 6.63
C ASP A 44 37.33 -16.10 6.17
N PRO A 45 38.61 -15.98 6.57
CA PRO A 45 39.66 -16.90 6.14
C PRO A 45 39.44 -18.35 6.61
N LYS A 46 38.59 -18.58 7.61
CA LYS A 46 38.36 -19.90 8.21
C LYS A 46 37.29 -20.70 7.49
N ASP A 47 36.25 -20.05 6.98
CA ASP A 47 35.08 -20.73 6.41
C ASP A 47 34.53 -20.10 5.12
N ASP A 48 35.22 -19.12 4.55
CA ASP A 48 34.88 -18.45 3.29
C ASP A 48 33.54 -17.69 3.32
N SER A 49 32.99 -17.43 4.51
CA SER A 49 31.72 -16.73 4.68
C SER A 49 31.85 -15.22 4.47
N ILE A 50 30.79 -14.61 3.93
CA ILE A 50 30.67 -13.15 3.83
C ILE A 50 29.91 -12.64 5.06
N PHE A 51 30.52 -11.73 5.80
CA PHE A 51 29.88 -11.14 6.97
C PHE A 51 28.93 -10.00 6.59
N ILE A 52 27.75 -10.01 7.21
CA ILE A 52 26.74 -8.97 7.09
C ILE A 52 26.31 -8.61 8.52
N ASP A 53 26.59 -7.38 8.93
CA ASP A 53 26.29 -6.90 10.29
C ASP A 53 24.81 -6.52 10.44
N ARG A 54 23.93 -7.53 10.42
CA ARG A 54 22.46 -7.40 10.50
C ARG A 54 21.85 -8.50 11.35
N ASN A 55 20.54 -8.43 11.58
CA ASN A 55 19.84 -9.42 12.38
C ASN A 55 19.68 -10.75 11.63
N GLY A 56 20.50 -11.73 12.03
CA GLY A 56 20.49 -13.07 11.43
C GLY A 56 19.15 -13.79 11.50
N LYS A 57 18.36 -13.65 12.57
CA LYS A 57 17.06 -14.32 12.69
C LYS A 57 16.03 -13.77 11.73
N LEU A 58 15.99 -12.45 11.55
CA LEU A 58 15.11 -11.80 10.57
C LEU A 58 15.54 -12.13 9.13
N PHE A 59 16.84 -12.29 8.90
CA PHE A 59 17.36 -12.68 7.60
C PHE A 59 16.83 -14.05 7.12
N ALA A 60 16.48 -14.97 8.02
CA ALA A 60 15.82 -16.23 7.63
C ALA A 60 14.54 -15.98 6.81
N HIS A 61 13.72 -15.00 7.20
CA HIS A 61 12.50 -14.66 6.48
C HIS A 61 12.78 -13.98 5.14
N ILE A 62 13.81 -13.12 5.08
CA ILE A 62 14.26 -12.49 3.84
C ILE A 62 14.77 -13.54 2.86
N LEU A 63 15.58 -14.49 3.33
CA LEU A 63 16.10 -15.57 2.51
C LEU A 63 14.98 -16.47 1.99
N GLU A 64 13.98 -16.76 2.81
CA GLU A 64 12.80 -17.53 2.39
C GLU A 64 11.97 -16.79 1.33
N TYR A 65 11.81 -15.47 1.49
CA TYR A 65 11.22 -14.63 0.44
C TYR A 65 12.05 -14.65 -0.85
N LEU A 66 13.37 -14.53 -0.76
CA LEU A 66 14.26 -14.60 -1.93
C LEU A 66 14.17 -15.96 -2.64
N ARG A 67 13.89 -17.06 -1.92
CA ARG A 67 13.64 -18.39 -2.51
C ARG A 67 12.26 -18.54 -3.13
N THR A 68 11.21 -18.11 -2.45
CA THR A 68 9.82 -18.45 -2.80
C THR A 68 9.05 -17.31 -3.46
N GLY A 69 9.38 -16.06 -3.13
CA GLY A 69 8.67 -14.86 -3.55
C GLY A 69 7.48 -14.49 -2.69
N VAL A 70 7.25 -15.21 -1.59
CA VAL A 70 6.13 -14.97 -0.67
C VAL A 70 6.62 -14.84 0.76
N ILE A 71 5.79 -14.22 1.60
CA ILE A 71 5.96 -14.16 3.05
C ILE A 71 4.81 -14.92 3.69
N SER A 72 5.11 -15.68 4.75
CA SER A 72 4.13 -16.50 5.46
C SER A 72 3.03 -15.65 6.10
N ASN A 73 1.83 -16.22 6.24
CA ASN A 73 0.72 -15.53 6.91
C ASN A 73 1.04 -15.20 8.37
N SER A 74 1.84 -16.02 9.05
CA SER A 74 2.29 -15.77 10.43
C SER A 74 3.08 -14.46 10.55
N VAL A 75 3.97 -14.18 9.59
CA VAL A 75 4.71 -12.91 9.54
C VAL A 75 3.78 -11.75 9.25
N LYS A 76 2.81 -11.92 8.33
CA LYS A 76 1.85 -10.85 8.00
C LYS A 76 0.95 -10.47 9.18
N SER A 77 0.61 -11.43 10.04
CA SER A 77 -0.23 -11.21 11.22
C SER A 77 0.51 -10.68 12.44
N ASP A 78 1.82 -10.96 12.55
CA ASP A 78 2.64 -10.50 13.68
C ASP A 78 3.17 -9.09 13.40
N GLU A 79 2.61 -8.11 14.08
CA GLU A 79 2.92 -6.70 13.86
C GLU A 79 4.37 -6.34 14.18
N SER A 80 4.91 -6.87 15.27
CA SER A 80 6.28 -6.55 15.71
C SER A 80 7.29 -7.14 14.73
N LEU A 81 7.10 -8.41 14.36
CA LEU A 81 7.94 -9.10 13.39
C LEU A 81 7.87 -8.43 12.01
N ARG A 82 6.66 -8.08 11.55
CA ARG A 82 6.43 -7.37 10.29
C ARG A 82 7.19 -6.05 10.25
N GLN A 83 7.10 -5.25 11.32
CA GLN A 83 7.80 -3.97 11.42
C GLN A 83 9.33 -4.15 11.41
N SER A 84 9.84 -5.15 12.14
CA SER A 84 11.28 -5.48 12.11
C SER A 84 11.74 -5.93 10.73
N LEU A 85 10.92 -6.69 10.00
CA LEU A 85 11.25 -7.09 8.63
C LEU A 85 11.17 -5.95 7.62
N VAL A 86 10.31 -4.95 7.84
CA VAL A 86 10.31 -3.73 7.02
C VAL A 86 11.67 -3.04 7.13
N ILE A 87 12.23 -2.90 8.33
CA ILE A 87 13.55 -2.31 8.57
C ILE A 87 14.65 -3.09 7.83
N GLU A 88 14.65 -4.43 7.92
CA GLU A 88 15.64 -5.23 7.20
C GLU A 88 15.44 -5.17 5.67
N SER A 89 14.21 -5.21 5.19
CA SER A 89 13.91 -5.12 3.75
C SER A 89 14.36 -3.78 3.14
N ASP A 90 14.36 -2.71 3.93
CA ASP A 90 14.93 -1.41 3.54
C ASP A 90 16.46 -1.48 3.41
N PHE A 91 17.14 -2.03 4.43
CA PHE A 91 18.59 -2.24 4.39
C PHE A 91 19.03 -3.06 3.16
N TYR A 92 18.32 -4.18 2.88
CA TYR A 92 18.62 -5.03 1.73
C TYR A 92 18.11 -4.49 0.39
N ARG A 93 17.39 -3.36 0.40
CA ARG A 93 16.77 -2.71 -0.78
C ARG A 93 15.87 -3.67 -1.55
N LEU A 94 14.85 -4.22 -0.87
CA LEU A 94 13.89 -5.18 -1.41
C LEU A 94 12.47 -4.56 -1.50
N PRO A 95 12.19 -3.69 -2.49
CA PRO A 95 10.92 -2.98 -2.60
C PRO A 95 9.72 -3.91 -2.75
N LYS A 96 9.84 -5.04 -3.47
CA LYS A 96 8.72 -5.98 -3.58
C LYS A 96 8.43 -6.66 -2.23
N LEU A 97 9.44 -6.94 -1.41
CA LEU A 97 9.24 -7.46 -0.05
C LEU A 97 8.57 -6.42 0.84
N GLN A 98 8.99 -5.15 0.78
CA GLN A 98 8.34 -4.05 1.50
C GLN A 98 6.83 -4.00 1.18
N ASN A 99 6.47 -4.17 -0.09
CA ASN A 99 5.06 -4.21 -0.54
C ASN A 99 4.29 -5.42 0.02
N LEU A 100 4.95 -6.56 0.26
CA LEU A 100 4.32 -7.75 0.86
C LEU A 100 4.17 -7.64 2.38
N LEU A 101 5.05 -6.88 3.04
CA LEU A 101 5.03 -6.61 4.47
C LEU A 101 4.12 -5.43 4.85
N ALA A 102 3.65 -4.68 3.86
CA ALA A 102 2.58 -3.71 3.99
C ALA A 102 1.40 -4.20 4.83
N LYS A 103 0.91 -3.37 5.77
CA LYS A 103 -0.41 -3.61 6.37
C LYS A 103 -1.48 -3.57 5.27
N PRO A 104 -2.49 -4.46 5.31
CA PRO A 104 -3.62 -4.39 4.41
C PRO A 104 -4.56 -3.24 4.81
N THR A 105 -4.19 -2.00 4.47
CA THR A 105 -4.95 -0.78 4.83
C THR A 105 -6.30 -0.65 4.13
N PHE A 106 -6.53 -1.43 3.06
CA PHE A 106 -7.79 -1.47 2.29
C PHE A 106 -8.23 -2.92 2.05
N ALA A 107 -8.37 -3.69 3.13
CA ALA A 107 -8.73 -5.10 3.06
C ALA A 107 -10.05 -5.32 2.28
N GLY A 108 -10.06 -6.34 1.41
CA GLY A 108 -11.22 -6.68 0.58
C GLY A 108 -11.41 -5.85 -0.70
N SER A 109 -10.68 -4.75 -0.86
CA SER A 109 -10.70 -3.99 -2.13
C SER A 109 -9.89 -4.72 -3.20
N THR A 110 -10.49 -4.94 -4.37
CA THR A 110 -9.78 -5.43 -5.57
C THR A 110 -9.47 -4.31 -6.55
N LEU A 111 -9.83 -3.06 -6.23
CA LEU A 111 -9.58 -1.90 -7.11
C LEU A 111 -8.21 -1.30 -6.83
N LEU A 112 -7.82 -1.26 -5.56
CA LEU A 112 -6.49 -0.84 -5.12
C LEU A 112 -5.56 -2.04 -5.00
N GLU A 113 -4.99 -2.49 -6.11
CA GLU A 113 -3.99 -3.57 -6.09
C GLU A 113 -2.59 -3.05 -5.71
N SER A 114 -2.24 -1.84 -6.19
CA SER A 114 -0.95 -1.20 -5.91
C SER A 114 -0.80 -0.81 -4.44
N TYR A 115 0.31 -1.23 -3.82
CA TYR A 115 0.70 -0.79 -2.48
C TYR A 115 0.94 0.71 -2.41
N GLU A 116 1.61 1.28 -3.42
CA GLU A 116 1.90 2.71 -3.50
C GLU A 116 0.62 3.55 -3.47
N HIS A 117 -0.42 3.12 -4.17
CA HIS A 117 -1.73 3.78 -4.13
C HIS A 117 -2.35 3.75 -2.73
N LYS A 118 -2.28 2.62 -2.02
CA LYS A 118 -2.78 2.50 -0.64
C LYS A 118 -2.03 3.42 0.32
N GLN A 119 -0.70 3.47 0.19
CA GLN A 119 0.13 4.38 0.98
C GLN A 119 -0.23 5.83 0.71
N LYS A 120 -0.37 6.23 -0.57
CA LYS A 120 -0.72 7.61 -0.93
C LYS A 120 -2.09 8.03 -0.40
N LEU A 121 -3.08 7.15 -0.41
CA LEU A 121 -4.39 7.46 0.17
C LEU A 121 -4.32 7.68 1.69
N ASN A 122 -3.54 6.87 2.41
CA ASN A 122 -3.32 7.05 3.84
C ASN A 122 -2.50 8.30 4.17
N GLU A 123 -1.51 8.63 3.34
CA GLU A 123 -0.77 9.89 3.39
C GLU A 123 -1.72 11.09 3.18
N PHE A 124 -2.61 11.01 2.18
CA PHE A 124 -3.62 12.05 1.94
C PHE A 124 -4.59 12.20 3.10
N TYR A 125 -4.98 11.10 3.74
CA TYR A 125 -5.80 11.13 4.95
C TYR A 125 -5.06 11.75 6.15
N GLY A 126 -3.73 11.61 6.21
CA GLY A 126 -2.88 12.13 7.29
C GLY A 126 -2.53 11.10 8.38
N ASN A 127 -2.84 9.83 8.15
CA ASN A 127 -2.44 8.72 9.03
C ASN A 127 -1.96 7.52 8.18
N PRO A 128 -0.63 7.28 8.09
CA PRO A 128 -0.05 6.19 7.30
C PRO A 128 -0.59 4.79 7.66
N ASP A 129 -0.94 4.58 8.93
CA ASP A 129 -1.40 3.30 9.46
C ASP A 129 -2.93 3.14 9.42
N GLN A 130 -3.66 4.10 8.83
CA GLN A 130 -5.11 4.07 8.78
C GLN A 130 -5.61 2.76 8.14
N GLN A 131 -6.53 2.11 8.85
CA GLN A 131 -7.23 0.93 8.35
C GLN A 131 -8.61 1.34 7.85
N TRP A 132 -8.97 0.87 6.65
CA TRP A 132 -10.26 1.11 6.04
C TRP A 132 -11.02 -0.20 5.90
N GLU A 133 -12.30 -0.16 6.28
CA GLU A 133 -13.24 -1.26 6.07
C GLU A 133 -14.00 -1.05 4.75
N LEU A 134 -14.06 -2.08 3.91
CA LEU A 134 -14.85 -2.05 2.68
C LEU A 134 -16.35 -2.21 2.98
N ILE A 135 -17.04 -1.09 3.17
CA ILE A 135 -18.49 -1.08 3.45
C ILE A 135 -19.37 -1.23 2.19
N TYR A 136 -18.92 -0.75 1.04
CA TYR A 136 -19.67 -0.77 -0.23
C TYR A 136 -18.74 -0.99 -1.43
N LYS A 137 -19.18 -1.81 -2.39
CA LYS A 137 -18.55 -1.97 -3.70
C LYS A 137 -19.64 -2.20 -4.75
N ALA A 138 -19.78 -1.30 -5.71
CA ALA A 138 -20.86 -1.37 -6.70
C ALA A 138 -20.94 -2.72 -7.45
N THR A 139 -19.81 -3.32 -7.81
CA THR A 139 -19.77 -4.65 -8.48
C THR A 139 -20.16 -5.82 -7.57
N ARG A 140 -20.23 -5.62 -6.24
CA ARG A 140 -20.62 -6.62 -5.23
C ARG A 140 -22.05 -6.37 -4.75
N ASP A 141 -22.37 -5.10 -4.46
CA ASP A 141 -23.61 -4.70 -3.77
C ASP A 141 -24.67 -4.13 -4.72
N GLY A 142 -24.33 -3.88 -5.98
CA GLY A 142 -25.19 -3.24 -6.98
C GLY A 142 -24.83 -1.77 -7.20
N PHE A 143 -25.13 -1.25 -8.39
CA PHE A 143 -24.86 0.15 -8.80
C PHE A 143 -25.98 1.13 -8.44
N SER A 144 -27.07 0.67 -7.82
CA SER A 144 -28.18 1.54 -7.46
C SER A 144 -27.85 2.44 -6.27
N THR A 145 -28.41 3.64 -6.26
CA THR A 145 -28.42 4.57 -5.10
C THR A 145 -28.98 3.94 -3.82
N GLU A 146 -30.01 3.09 -3.94
CA GLU A 146 -30.54 2.32 -2.81
C GLU A 146 -29.46 1.44 -2.16
N ALA A 147 -28.67 0.73 -2.97
CA ALA A 147 -27.57 -0.11 -2.48
C ALA A 147 -26.48 0.71 -1.79
N PHE A 148 -26.13 1.88 -2.35
CA PHE A 148 -25.19 2.81 -1.71
C PHE A 148 -25.70 3.26 -0.35
N HIS A 149 -26.91 3.84 -0.26
CA HIS A 149 -27.46 4.35 0.99
C HIS A 149 -27.65 3.25 2.05
N LYS A 150 -28.08 2.06 1.63
CA LYS A 150 -28.21 0.89 2.53
C LYS A 150 -26.88 0.50 3.18
N LYS A 151 -25.75 0.74 2.52
CA LYS A 151 -24.42 0.36 2.99
C LYS A 151 -23.66 1.50 3.66
N CYS A 152 -23.80 2.73 3.16
CA CYS A 152 -22.94 3.86 3.49
C CYS A 152 -23.56 4.86 4.48
N ASP A 153 -24.90 4.94 4.58
CA ASP A 153 -25.53 5.91 5.47
C ASP A 153 -25.13 5.65 6.93
N LYS A 154 -24.81 6.74 7.64
CA LYS A 154 -24.47 6.75 9.07
C LYS A 154 -23.25 5.91 9.46
N LYS A 155 -22.35 5.58 8.52
CA LYS A 155 -21.14 4.78 8.77
C LYS A 155 -19.92 5.58 9.26
N GLY A 156 -20.04 6.89 9.43
CA GLY A 156 -18.94 7.77 9.80
C GLY A 156 -18.21 8.31 8.57
N SER A 157 -16.94 8.67 8.74
CA SER A 157 -16.12 9.19 7.63
C SER A 157 -15.86 8.10 6.59
N THR A 158 -15.81 8.48 5.32
CA THR A 158 -15.64 7.53 4.22
C THR A 158 -14.70 8.07 3.16
N MET A 159 -13.99 7.14 2.51
CA MET A 159 -13.21 7.41 1.30
C MET A 159 -13.86 6.68 0.13
N THR A 160 -14.35 7.45 -0.84
CA THR A 160 -14.90 6.95 -2.09
C THR A 160 -13.78 6.83 -3.11
N ILE A 161 -13.65 5.64 -3.71
CA ILE A 161 -12.63 5.36 -4.73
C ILE A 161 -13.34 4.88 -6.00
N ILE A 162 -13.08 5.56 -7.11
CA ILE A 162 -13.72 5.35 -8.40
C ILE A 162 -12.66 4.88 -9.39
N GLN A 163 -12.97 3.84 -10.15
CA GLN A 163 -12.21 3.46 -11.34
C GLN A 163 -13.07 3.73 -12.58
N SER A 164 -12.61 4.64 -13.44
CA SER A 164 -13.26 4.91 -14.72
C SER A 164 -13.16 3.72 -15.69
N ALA A 165 -13.97 3.74 -16.75
CA ALA A 165 -13.86 2.79 -17.86
C ALA A 165 -12.46 2.75 -18.49
N LYS A 166 -11.74 3.89 -18.49
CA LYS A 166 -10.35 4.01 -18.96
C LYS A 166 -9.30 3.62 -17.90
N LYS A 167 -9.72 2.98 -16.80
CA LYS A 167 -8.87 2.50 -15.69
C LYS A 167 -8.17 3.59 -14.87
N PHE A 168 -8.53 4.86 -15.05
CA PHE A 168 -8.10 5.95 -14.16
C PHE A 168 -8.77 5.83 -12.79
N ILE A 169 -8.00 6.09 -11.73
CA ILE A 169 -8.42 5.98 -10.33
C ILE A 169 -8.37 7.36 -9.67
N PHE A 170 -9.52 7.77 -9.13
CA PHE A 170 -9.71 9.06 -8.45
C PHE A 170 -10.84 8.92 -7.43
N GLY A 171 -11.14 9.97 -6.68
CA GLY A 171 -12.22 9.93 -5.71
C GLY A 171 -12.21 11.08 -4.74
N GLY A 172 -12.84 10.87 -3.59
CA GLY A 172 -12.99 11.88 -2.55
C GLY A 172 -13.12 11.27 -1.16
N TYR A 173 -12.74 12.05 -0.16
CA TYR A 173 -12.94 11.74 1.25
C TYR A 173 -13.86 12.77 1.87
N THR A 174 -14.74 12.32 2.77
CA THR A 174 -15.51 13.17 3.66
C THR A 174 -15.46 12.65 5.09
N SER A 175 -15.36 13.59 6.04
CA SER A 175 -15.51 13.33 7.47
C SER A 175 -16.96 13.27 7.93
N VAL A 176 -17.90 13.70 7.07
CA VAL A 176 -19.33 13.71 7.35
C VAL A 176 -19.95 12.36 6.99
N PRO A 177 -20.70 11.72 7.89
CA PRO A 177 -21.41 10.49 7.58
C PRO A 177 -22.51 10.74 6.54
N TRP A 178 -22.53 9.94 5.47
CA TRP A 178 -23.60 10.00 4.48
C TRP A 178 -24.98 9.85 5.11
N SER A 179 -25.95 10.53 4.52
CA SER A 179 -27.36 10.36 4.84
C SER A 179 -28.22 10.56 3.60
N SER A 180 -29.43 10.02 3.64
CA SER A 180 -30.46 10.26 2.63
C SER A 180 -31.14 11.64 2.75
N ASP A 181 -30.69 12.50 3.68
CA ASP A 181 -31.27 13.82 3.89
C ASP A 181 -30.81 14.79 2.81
N CYS A 182 -31.75 15.46 2.15
CA CYS A 182 -31.42 16.35 1.04
C CYS A 182 -30.68 17.61 1.52
N GLY A 183 -29.55 17.93 0.90
CA GLY A 183 -28.91 19.25 1.03
C GLY A 183 -27.39 19.22 1.21
N PRO A 184 -26.77 20.41 1.14
CA PRO A 184 -25.33 20.56 1.32
C PRO A 184 -24.94 20.24 2.76
N LYS A 185 -23.75 19.66 2.94
CA LYS A 185 -23.15 19.42 4.25
C LYS A 185 -21.82 20.13 4.37
N LYS A 186 -21.63 20.70 5.56
CA LYS A 186 -20.38 21.32 5.94
C LYS A 186 -19.32 20.26 6.24
N ASP A 187 -18.17 20.34 5.60
CA ASP A 187 -16.99 19.54 5.93
C ASP A 187 -15.73 20.37 5.72
N THR A 188 -14.88 20.46 6.74
CA THR A 188 -13.60 21.19 6.67
C THR A 188 -12.43 20.26 6.37
N GLN A 189 -12.65 18.94 6.40
CA GLN A 189 -11.65 17.92 6.17
C GLN A 189 -11.84 17.20 4.83
N ALA A 190 -12.89 17.54 4.08
CA ALA A 190 -13.14 16.98 2.77
C ALA A 190 -11.98 17.27 1.81
N PHE A 191 -11.71 16.32 0.92
CA PHE A 191 -10.76 16.51 -0.17
C PHE A 191 -11.11 15.60 -1.34
N LEU A 192 -10.73 16.03 -2.53
CA LEU A 192 -10.68 15.18 -3.71
C LEU A 192 -9.26 14.66 -3.92
N PHE A 193 -9.12 13.58 -4.67
CA PHE A 193 -7.81 13.09 -5.08
C PHE A 193 -7.84 12.44 -6.45
N THR A 194 -6.67 12.39 -7.07
CA THR A 194 -6.37 11.55 -8.23
C THR A 194 -5.19 10.66 -7.90
N LEU A 195 -5.24 9.39 -8.29
CA LEU A 195 -4.12 8.45 -8.22
C LEU A 195 -3.55 8.20 -9.63
N THR A 196 -4.43 8.03 -10.61
CA THR A 196 -4.06 7.93 -12.03
C THR A 196 -5.05 8.75 -12.87
N ASN A 197 -4.57 9.35 -13.96
CA ASN A 197 -5.35 10.27 -14.79
C ASN A 197 -4.74 10.38 -16.20
N PRO A 198 -5.50 10.88 -17.21
CA PRO A 198 -5.03 10.96 -18.60
C PRO A 198 -3.90 11.97 -18.83
N HIS A 199 -3.57 12.80 -17.85
CA HIS A 199 -2.56 13.84 -17.96
C HIS A 199 -1.25 13.47 -17.25
N ASN A 200 -1.13 12.24 -16.76
CA ASN A 200 0.01 11.76 -15.98
C ASN A 200 0.36 12.66 -14.78
N ILE A 201 -0.65 13.34 -14.22
CA ILE A 201 -0.48 14.08 -12.97
C ILE A 201 -0.14 13.03 -11.90
N PRO A 202 0.92 13.20 -11.11
CA PRO A 202 1.23 12.27 -10.02
C PRO A 202 0.08 12.20 -9.02
N PRO A 203 0.02 11.16 -8.16
CA PRO A 203 -0.98 11.09 -7.09
C PRO A 203 -1.07 12.44 -6.36
N THR A 204 -2.23 13.08 -6.41
CA THR A 204 -2.43 14.46 -5.92
C THR A 204 -3.70 14.55 -5.09
N LYS A 205 -3.59 15.22 -3.94
CA LYS A 205 -4.71 15.61 -3.07
C LYS A 205 -5.12 17.05 -3.40
N TYR A 206 -6.42 17.29 -3.47
CA TYR A 206 -7.05 18.60 -3.62
C TYR A 206 -7.87 18.90 -2.35
N PRO A 207 -7.29 19.59 -1.36
CA PRO A 207 -8.00 19.95 -0.13
C PRO A 207 -9.19 20.86 -0.42
N ILE A 208 -10.22 20.80 0.42
CA ILE A 208 -11.34 21.73 0.31
C ILE A 208 -10.88 23.18 0.43
N ASN A 209 -11.45 24.04 -0.43
CA ASN A 209 -11.27 25.48 -0.30
C ASN A 209 -11.93 25.95 1.03
N PRO A 210 -11.20 26.64 1.93
CA PRO A 210 -11.75 27.14 3.19
C PRO A 210 -13.04 27.97 3.04
N ALA A 211 -13.19 28.70 1.91
CA ALA A 211 -14.37 29.50 1.61
C ALA A 211 -15.59 28.69 1.13
N LYS A 212 -15.43 27.39 0.85
CA LYS A 212 -16.47 26.49 0.29
C LYS A 212 -16.88 25.36 1.23
N THR A 213 -16.41 25.37 2.48
CA THR A 213 -16.63 24.28 3.44
C THR A 213 -18.10 23.98 3.73
N LEU A 214 -19.04 24.91 3.52
CA LEU A 214 -20.48 24.70 3.73
C LEU A 214 -21.13 23.77 2.70
N ASN A 215 -20.57 23.69 1.49
CA ASN A 215 -21.06 22.88 0.37
C ASN A 215 -20.03 21.82 -0.01
N ALA A 216 -19.40 21.20 0.99
CA ALA A 216 -18.29 20.27 0.78
C ALA A 216 -18.75 18.96 0.13
N VAL A 217 -19.89 18.45 0.59
CA VAL A 217 -20.59 17.29 0.02
C VAL A 217 -22.07 17.60 -0.05
N TYR A 218 -22.77 16.95 -0.98
CA TYR A 218 -24.21 17.06 -1.11
C TYR A 218 -24.85 15.71 -0.82
N HIS A 219 -25.87 15.70 0.03
CA HIS A 219 -26.62 14.48 0.33
C HIS A 219 -27.95 14.53 -0.43
N PHE A 220 -28.31 13.41 -1.04
CA PHE A 220 -29.60 13.26 -1.72
C PHE A 220 -29.95 11.79 -1.80
N TYR A 221 -31.18 11.41 -1.41
CA TYR A 221 -31.62 10.01 -1.39
C TYR A 221 -31.54 9.29 -2.74
N ALA A 222 -31.47 10.05 -3.84
CA ALA A 222 -31.37 9.52 -5.20
C ALA A 222 -30.02 9.80 -5.86
N HIS A 223 -28.97 10.14 -5.10
CA HIS A 223 -27.60 10.21 -5.59
C HIS A 223 -26.69 9.28 -4.77
N GLY A 224 -25.61 8.81 -5.39
CA GLY A 224 -24.52 8.17 -4.67
C GLY A 224 -23.64 9.21 -3.94
N PRO A 225 -22.34 8.93 -3.77
CA PRO A 225 -21.42 9.88 -3.18
C PRO A 225 -21.31 11.15 -4.05
N ASN A 226 -21.53 12.32 -3.47
CA ASN A 226 -21.51 13.60 -4.17
C ASN A 226 -20.62 14.61 -3.44
N PHE A 227 -19.56 15.05 -4.11
CA PHE A 227 -18.55 15.97 -3.59
C PHE A 227 -18.58 17.29 -4.36
N GLY A 228 -18.42 18.40 -3.64
CA GLY A 228 -18.29 19.73 -4.20
C GLY A 228 -19.62 20.41 -4.57
N ASP A 229 -19.53 21.70 -4.84
CA ASP A 229 -20.64 22.57 -5.21
C ASP A 229 -20.90 22.41 -6.72
N ASN A 230 -22.11 22.00 -7.12
CA ASN A 230 -22.44 21.49 -8.47
C ASN A 230 -21.79 20.16 -8.86
N ALA A 231 -21.44 19.32 -7.87
CA ALA A 231 -21.05 17.93 -8.08
C ALA A 231 -19.75 17.74 -8.90
N ASP A 232 -18.62 18.12 -8.29
CA ASP A 232 -17.28 17.86 -8.82
C ASP A 232 -17.03 16.35 -9.03
N ILE A 233 -17.65 15.51 -8.20
CA ILE A 233 -17.79 14.06 -8.38
C ILE A 233 -19.20 13.67 -7.95
N TYR A 234 -19.94 12.95 -8.79
CA TYR A 234 -21.24 12.35 -8.44
C TYR A 234 -21.52 11.07 -9.22
N ASP A 235 -22.36 10.21 -8.64
CA ASP A 235 -22.88 8.98 -9.23
C ASP A 235 -24.43 8.97 -9.12
N TYR A 236 -25.11 8.41 -10.11
CA TYR A 236 -26.58 8.37 -10.24
C TYR A 236 -27.18 7.03 -9.79
#